data_AF-A0A1Y3S661-F1
#
_entry.id   AF-A0A1Y3S661-F1
#
_cell.length_a   1.000
_cell.length_b   1.000
_cell.length_c   1.000
_cell.angle_alpha   90.00
_cell.angle_beta   90.00
_cell.angle_gamma   90.00
#
_symmetry.space_group_name_H-M   'P 1'
#
loop_
_entity.id
_entity.type
_entity.pdbx_description
1 polymer ?
#
loop_
_entity_poly.entity_id
_entity_poly.type
_entity_poly.pdbx_seq_one_letter_code
_entity_poly.pdbx_strand_id
1 'polypeptide(L)' 'MAKATNEDKNIEVSEIGKKFVKGTHVEFKFHRHTFTGVVDKQLHNSAMIIFDDEYNKSITYQDAKGKIIISYSKMHIIK' A
#
# COMPACT_ATOMS: atom_id res chain seq x y z
N MET A 1 27.68 -4.13 18.56
CA MET A 1 26.69 -4.48 17.52
C MET A 1 25.30 -4.13 18.05
N ALA A 2 24.74 -2.97 17.66
CA ALA A 2 23.42 -2.56 18.12
C ALA A 2 22.35 -3.21 17.24
N LYS A 3 21.62 -4.18 17.82
CA LYS A 3 20.45 -4.82 17.22
C LYS A 3 19.31 -3.81 17.27
N ALA A 4 19.02 -3.13 16.17
CA ALA A 4 17.82 -2.34 16.03
C ALA A 4 16.62 -3.29 16.00
N THR A 5 16.04 -3.57 17.16
CA THR A 5 14.69 -4.11 17.27
C THR A 5 13.78 -3.08 16.60
N ASN A 6 13.18 -3.45 15.47
CA ASN A 6 12.14 -2.65 14.83
C ASN A 6 10.92 -2.66 15.77
N GLU A 7 10.97 -1.81 16.79
CA GLU A 7 9.77 -1.39 17.50
C GLU A 7 8.83 -0.87 16.42
N ASP A 8 7.63 -1.46 16.38
CA ASP A 8 6.43 -0.80 15.92
C ASP A 8 6.31 0.52 16.69
N LYS A 9 7.07 1.54 16.26
CA LYS A 9 6.76 2.93 16.55
C LYS A 9 5.30 3.04 16.20
N ASN A 10 4.44 3.34 17.17
CA ASN A 10 3.02 3.56 16.97
C ASN A 10 2.90 4.60 15.85
N ILE A 11 2.77 4.14 14.61
CA ILE A 11 2.60 5.02 13.46
C ILE A 11 1.18 5.51 13.64
N GLU A 12 1.04 6.77 14.04
CA GLU A 12 -0.27 7.39 14.13
C GLU A 12 -0.84 7.46 12.72
N VAL A 13 -1.81 6.59 12.41
CA VAL A 13 -2.45 6.55 11.10
C VAL A 13 -3.51 7.65 11.04
N SER A 14 -3.52 8.43 9.95
CA SER A 14 -4.54 9.44 9.69
C SER A 14 -5.96 8.87 9.74
N GLU A 15 -6.95 9.72 9.98
CA GLU A 15 -8.36 9.31 10.04
C GLU A 15 -8.83 8.60 8.77
N ILE A 16 -8.36 9.04 7.60
CA ILE A 16 -8.62 8.40 6.31
C ILE A 16 -7.99 6.99 6.29
N GLY A 17 -6.74 6.89 6.74
CA GLY A 17 -5.97 5.66 6.77
C GLY A 17 -6.55 4.57 7.67
N LYS A 18 -7.34 4.93 8.70
CA LYS A 18 -8.00 3.97 9.61
C LYS A 18 -8.90 2.95 8.88
N LYS A 19 -9.41 3.30 7.69
CA LYS A 19 -10.24 2.41 6.86
C LYS A 19 -9.43 1.38 6.07
N PHE A 20 -8.14 1.64 5.87
CA PHE A 20 -7.25 0.85 5.01
C PHE A 20 -6.33 -0.01 5.86
N VAL A 21 -6.91 -0.89 6.67
CA VAL A 21 -6.16 -1.79 7.56
C VAL A 21 -5.38 -2.84 6.75
N LYS A 22 -4.32 -3.42 7.34
CA LYS A 22 -3.58 -4.53 6.71
C LYS A 22 -4.53 -5.64 6.26
N GLY A 23 -4.34 -6.16 5.06
CA GLY A 23 -5.20 -7.16 4.43
C GLY A 23 -6.39 -6.60 3.65
N THR A 24 -6.64 -5.28 3.71
CA THR A 24 -7.71 -4.65 2.93
C THR A 24 -7.37 -4.64 1.44
N HIS A 25 -8.29 -5.13 0.61
CA HIS A 25 -8.20 -5.03 -0.85
C HIS A 25 -8.62 -3.64 -1.30
N VAL A 26 -7.78 -3.00 -2.09
CA VAL A 26 -7.97 -1.63 -2.55
C VAL A 26 -7.71 -1.51 -4.04
N GLU A 27 -8.44 -0.60 -4.66
CA GLU A 27 -8.09 0.00 -5.93
C GLU A 27 -7.28 1.27 -5.67
N PHE A 28 -6.26 1.51 -6.49
CA PHE A 28 -5.48 2.73 -6.42
C PHE A 28 -5.01 3.20 -7.79
N LYS A 29 -4.84 4.52 -7.91
CA LYS A 29 -4.34 5.14 -9.15
C LYS A 29 -2.85 5.42 -9.06
N PHE A 30 -2.09 4.88 -10.01
CA PHE A 30 -0.68 5.21 -10.20
C PHE A 30 -0.45 5.69 -11.65
N HIS A 31 0.10 6.90 -11.77
CA HIS A 31 0.21 7.61 -13.04
C HIS A 31 -1.16 7.75 -13.74
N ARG A 32 -1.31 7.20 -14.95
CA ARG A 32 -2.56 7.19 -15.73
C ARG A 32 -3.35 5.88 -15.62
N HIS A 33 -2.86 4.93 -14.82
CA HIS A 33 -3.43 3.59 -14.71
C HIS A 33 -4.02 3.37 -13.32
N THR A 34 -5.06 2.55 -13.31
CA THR A 34 -5.68 2.05 -12.09
C THR A 34 -5.21 0.62 -11.88
N PHE A 35 -4.89 0.28 -10.64
CA PHE A 35 -4.43 -1.04 -10.23
C PHE A 35 -5.18 -1.45 -8.97
N THR A 36 -5.16 -2.75 -8.69
CA THR A 36 -5.68 -3.31 -7.44
C THR A 36 -4.58 -4.03 -6.68
N GLY A 37 -4.78 -4.15 -5.37
CA GLY A 37 -3.83 -4.81 -4.50
C GLY A 37 -4.23 -4.79 -3.03
N VAL A 38 -3.40 -5.41 -2.20
CA VAL A 38 -3.67 -5.60 -0.77
C VAL A 38 -2.76 -4.71 0.07
N VAL A 39 -3.34 -4.04 1.06
CA VAL A 39 -2.57 -3.26 2.04
C VAL A 39 -1.68 -4.19 2.87
N ASP A 40 -0.35 -4.02 2.79
CA ASP A 40 0.60 -4.77 3.60
C ASP A 40 1.06 -3.99 4.85
N LYS A 41 1.21 -2.67 4.74
CA LYS A 41 1.62 -1.81 5.86
C LYS A 41 0.96 -0.44 5.81
N GLN A 42 0.39 -0.01 6.93
CA GLN A 42 -0.12 1.35 7.10
C GLN A 42 1.03 2.30 7.48
N LEU A 43 1.04 3.48 6.86
CA LEU A 43 1.85 4.63 7.22
C LEU A 43 0.91 5.78 7.63
N HIS A 44 1.46 6.92 8.03
CA HIS A 44 0.67 8.06 8.53
C HIS A 44 -0.40 8.54 7.53
N ASN A 45 -0.01 8.87 6.29
CA ASN A 45 -0.90 9.36 5.23
C ASN A 45 -0.91 8.49 3.97
N SER A 46 -0.29 7.32 4.05
CA SER A 46 -0.13 6.40 2.93
C SER A 46 -0.15 4.95 3.41
N ALA A 47 -0.29 4.02 2.47
CA ALA A 47 -0.08 2.60 2.73
C ALA A 47 0.90 2.01 1.71
N MET A 48 1.64 1.02 2.15
CA MET A 48 2.31 0.08 1.26
C MET A 48 1.28 -0.94 0.79
N ILE A 49 1.13 -1.06 -0.52
CA ILE A 49 0.23 -1.96 -1.21
C ILE A 49 1.07 -2.97 -1.98
N ILE A 50 0.68 -4.24 -1.92
CA ILE A 50 1.17 -5.32 -2.78
C ILE A 50 0.18 -5.42 -3.93
N PHE A 51 0.66 -5.31 -5.16
CA PHE A 51 -0.19 -5.43 -6.35
C PHE A 51 -0.77 -6.84 -6.44
N ASP A 52 -1.94 -6.97 -7.05
CA ASP A 52 -2.46 -8.29 -7.42
C ASP A 52 -1.60 -8.93 -8.52
N ASP A 53 -1.50 -10.27 -8.49
CA ASP A 53 -0.64 -11.05 -9.39
C ASP A 53 -1.01 -10.88 -10.87
N GLU A 54 -2.26 -10.49 -11.17
CA GLU A 54 -2.70 -10.22 -12.54
C GLU A 54 -1.88 -9.12 -13.25
N TYR A 55 -1.27 -8.21 -12.48
CA TYR A 55 -0.44 -7.13 -13.02
C TYR A 55 1.02 -7.52 -13.20
N ASN A 56 1.42 -8.78 -12.94
CA ASN A 56 2.82 -9.19 -12.94
C ASN A 56 3.55 -8.95 -14.27
N LYS A 57 2.82 -8.88 -15.40
CA LYS A 57 3.39 -8.58 -16.73
C LYS A 57 3.46 -7.08 -17.05
N SER A 58 2.88 -6.22 -16.22
CA SER A 58 2.91 -4.78 -16.44
C SER A 58 4.27 -4.19 -16.10
N ILE A 59 4.71 -3.18 -16.86
CA ILE A 59 5.96 -2.46 -16.62
C ILE A 59 5.96 -1.86 -15.21
N THR A 60 4.84 -1.26 -14.80
CA THR A 60 4.67 -0.67 -13.47
C THR A 60 4.90 -1.68 -12.35
N TYR A 61 4.33 -2.89 -12.46
CA TYR A 61 4.56 -3.94 -11.47
C TYR A 61 6.02 -4.35 -11.40
N GLN A 62 6.66 -4.54 -12.55
CA GLN A 62 8.07 -4.97 -12.64
C GLN A 62 9.02 -3.93 -12.04
N ASP A 63 8.84 -2.66 -12.40
CA ASP A 63 9.64 -1.54 -11.88
C ASP A 63 9.45 -1.37 -10.37
N ALA A 64 8.21 -1.51 -9.89
CA ALA A 64 7.86 -1.42 -8.47
C ALA A 64 8.18 -2.72 -7.69
N LYS A 65 8.62 -3.78 -8.36
CA LYS A 65 8.84 -5.12 -7.78
C LYS A 65 7.60 -5.63 -7.00
N GLY A 66 6.42 -5.37 -7.55
CA GLY A 66 5.13 -5.78 -6.98
C GLY A 66 4.72 -5.04 -5.69
N LYS A 67 5.41 -3.96 -5.29
CA LYS A 67 5.07 -3.19 -4.08
C LYS A 67 5.11 -1.69 -4.32
N ILE A 68 4.15 -0.95 -3.78
CA ILE A 68 4.10 0.51 -3.94
C ILE A 68 3.58 1.22 -2.71
N ILE A 69 4.04 2.45 -2.47
CA ILE A 69 3.50 3.33 -1.43
C ILE A 69 2.55 4.33 -2.10
N ILE A 70 1.29 4.34 -1.67
CA ILE A 70 0.25 5.21 -2.20
C ILE A 70 -0.41 6.00 -1.08
N SER A 71 -0.68 7.28 -1.33
CA SER A 71 -1.47 8.13 -0.42
C SER A 71 -2.89 7.59 -0.27
N TYR A 72 -3.44 7.59 0.94
CA TYR A 72 -4.82 7.16 1.17
C TYR A 72 -5.84 7.95 0.33
N SER A 73 -5.53 9.20 -0.02
CA SER A 73 -6.36 10.03 -0.90
C SER A 73 -6.49 9.52 -2.34
N LYS A 74 -5.67 8.55 -2.75
CA LYS A 74 -5.67 7.94 -4.08
C LYS A 74 -6.15 6.48 -4.05
N MET A 75 -6.68 6.03 -2.92
CA MET A 75 -7.13 4.65 -2.69
C MET A 75 -8.64 4.59 -2.52
N HIS A 76 -9.23 3.51 -3.00
CA HIS A 76 -10.63 3.15 -2.78
C HIS A 76 -10.70 1.69 -2.34
N ILE A 77 -11.56 1.38 -1.37
CA ILE A 77 -11.78 0.00 -0.93
C ILE A 77 -12.66 -0.69 -1.96
N ILE A 78 -12.25 -1.88 -2.40
CA ILE A 78 -13.07 -2.76 -3.24
C ILE A 78 -13.61 -3.91 -2.38
N LYS A 79 -14.91 -4.20 -2.52
CA LYS A 79 -15.61 -5.25 -1.78
C LYS A 79 -15.65 -6.54 -2.57
#